data_AF-A0A5J4TNB0-F1
#
_entry.id   AF-A0A5J4TNB0-F1
#
_cell.length_a   1.000
_cell.length_b   1.000
_cell.length_c   1.000
_cell.angle_alpha   90.00
_cell.angle_beta   90.00
_cell.angle_gamma   90.00
#
_symmetry.space_group_name_H-M   'P 1'
#
loop_
_entity.id
_entity.type
_entity.pdbx_description
1 polymer ?
#
loop_
_entity_poly.entity_id
_entity_poly.type
_entity_poly.pdbx_seq_one_letter_code
_entity_poly.pdbx_strand_id
1 'polypeptide(L)'
;MGISSQSQSSSSGTGDKDTPYLDRVRRNVLRLPEYKIREILANLKFQDTGLEPEDPDYEVKVQLISTVLINEDKEKQAKGAKRQASEGFIPLSQIEHD
;
A
#
# COMPACT_ATOMS: atom_id res chain seq x y z
N MET A 1 -20.35 -36.99 35.62
CA MET A 1 -20.15 -36.62 34.20
C MET A 1 -20.10 -35.10 34.15
N GLY A 2 -18.93 -34.52 33.90
CA GLY A 2 -18.76 -33.06 33.85
C GLY A 2 -17.51 -32.76 33.05
N ILE A 3 -17.67 -32.64 31.74
CA ILE A 3 -16.58 -32.37 30.80
C ILE A 3 -16.12 -30.92 30.99
N SER A 4 -14.89 -30.75 31.46
CA SER A 4 -14.20 -29.46 31.45
C SER A 4 -13.79 -29.15 30.01
N SER A 5 -14.55 -28.28 29.34
CA SER A 5 -14.18 -27.70 28.05
C SER A 5 -13.21 -26.55 28.28
N GLN A 6 -11.94 -26.92 28.48
CA GLN A 6 -10.81 -26.00 28.46
C GLN A 6 -10.64 -25.51 27.01
N SER A 7 -11.26 -24.37 26.68
CA SER A 7 -11.06 -23.69 25.40
C SER A 7 -9.63 -23.17 25.33
N GLN A 8 -8.72 -24.01 24.82
CA GLN A 8 -7.41 -23.58 24.40
C GLN A 8 -7.57 -22.78 23.10
N SER A 9 -7.66 -21.45 23.21
CA SER A 9 -7.46 -20.57 22.07
C SER A 9 -5.99 -20.64 21.67
N SER A 10 -5.72 -21.34 20.58
CA SER A 10 -4.45 -21.31 19.87
C SER A 10 -4.23 -19.89 19.34
N SER A 11 -3.57 -19.06 20.14
CA SER A 11 -2.90 -17.85 19.66
C SER A 11 -1.76 -18.29 18.73
N SER A 12 -2.09 -18.52 17.46
CA SER A 12 -1.10 -18.66 16.40
C SER A 12 -0.51 -17.27 16.17
N GLY A 13 0.47 -16.92 16.99
CA GLY A 13 1.36 -15.79 16.78
C GLY A 13 2.25 -16.07 15.59
N THR A 14 1.69 -16.02 14.38
CA THR A 14 2.48 -15.63 13.22
C THR A 14 2.66 -14.14 13.36
N GLY A 15 3.87 -13.71 13.69
CA GLY A 15 4.23 -12.31 13.79
C GLY A 15 3.89 -11.61 12.48
N ASP A 16 2.69 -11.05 12.44
CA ASP A 16 2.14 -10.32 11.32
C ASP A 16 2.83 -8.95 11.28
N LYS A 17 4.06 -8.97 10.80
CA LYS A 17 4.89 -7.79 10.59
C LYS A 17 4.42 -6.98 9.39
N ASP A 18 3.51 -7.53 8.58
CA ASP A 18 2.87 -6.86 7.45
C ASP A 18 1.61 -6.09 7.88
N THR A 19 1.05 -6.42 9.05
CA THR A 19 -0.20 -5.89 9.60
C THR A 19 -0.29 -4.37 9.78
N PRO A 20 0.71 -3.63 10.35
CA PRO A 20 0.51 -2.22 10.61
C PRO A 20 0.60 -1.37 9.33
N TYR A 21 1.38 -1.81 8.34
CA TYR A 21 1.52 -1.09 7.07
C TYR A 21 0.29 -1.31 6.19
N LEU A 22 -0.16 -2.57 6.06
CA LEU A 22 -1.36 -2.89 5.31
C LEU A 22 -2.61 -2.25 5.93
N ASP A 23 -2.75 -2.22 7.26
CA ASP A 23 -3.86 -1.51 7.92
C ASP A 23 -3.84 0.00 7.67
N ARG A 24 -2.64 0.59 7.66
CA ARG A 24 -2.50 2.02 7.35
C ARG A 24 -2.89 2.31 5.91
N VAL A 25 -2.49 1.45 4.98
CA VAL A 25 -2.81 1.60 3.54
C VAL A 25 -4.29 1.34 3.31
N ARG A 26 -4.89 0.35 3.98
CA ARG A 26 -6.33 0.07 3.95
C ARG A 26 -7.14 1.28 4.43
N ARG A 27 -6.73 1.94 5.52
CA ARG A 27 -7.32 3.23 5.93
C ARG A 27 -7.16 4.31 4.86
N ASN A 28 -6.03 4.35 4.15
CA ASN A 28 -5.84 5.34 3.09
C ASN A 28 -6.76 5.09 1.90
N VAL A 29 -6.99 3.82 1.51
CA VAL A 29 -7.95 3.44 0.47
C VAL A 29 -9.36 3.94 0.83
N LEU A 30 -9.81 3.68 2.06
CA LEU A 30 -11.14 4.13 2.53
C LEU A 30 -11.26 5.65 2.68
N ARG A 31 -10.14 6.38 2.71
CA ARG A 31 -10.11 7.85 2.75
C ARG A 31 -9.98 8.48 1.37
N LEU A 32 -9.81 7.68 0.31
CA LEU A 32 -9.80 8.22 -1.04
C LEU A 32 -11.19 8.74 -1.40
N PRO A 33 -11.27 9.86 -2.12
CA PRO A 33 -12.50 10.24 -2.80
C PRO A 33 -12.98 9.12 -3.72
N GLU A 34 -14.28 8.88 -3.75
CA GLU A 34 -14.88 7.78 -4.49
C GLU A 34 -14.52 7.80 -5.99
N TYR A 35 -14.42 8.98 -6.60
CA TYR A 35 -14.02 9.10 -8.01
C TYR A 35 -12.62 8.54 -8.28
N LYS A 36 -11.69 8.64 -7.33
CA LYS A 36 -10.34 8.08 -7.47
C LYS A 36 -10.37 6.56 -7.37
N ILE A 37 -11.19 6.02 -6.47
CA ILE A 37 -11.38 4.57 -6.34
C ILE A 37 -11.92 4.02 -7.66
N ARG A 38 -12.98 4.65 -8.20
CA ARG A 38 -13.59 4.26 -9.47
C ARG A 38 -12.60 4.33 -10.64
N GLU A 39 -11.80 5.40 -10.72
CA GLU A 39 -10.77 5.57 -11.74
C GLU A 39 -9.71 4.47 -11.69
N ILE A 40 -9.18 4.15 -10.49
CA ILE A 40 -8.19 3.10 -10.31
C ILE A 40 -8.76 1.74 -10.73
N LEU A 41 -9.98 1.41 -10.29
CA LEU A 41 -10.63 0.14 -10.64
C LEU A 41 -10.96 0.04 -12.13
N ALA A 42 -11.40 1.13 -12.76
CA ALA A 42 -11.62 1.19 -14.21
C ALA A 42 -10.31 0.96 -14.99
N ASN A 43 -9.20 1.56 -14.53
CA ASN A 43 -7.87 1.35 -15.12
C ASN A 43 -7.40 -0.10 -14.98
N LEU A 44 -7.76 -0.76 -13.87
CA LEU A 44 -7.55 -2.19 -13.64
C LEU A 44 -8.57 -3.10 -14.35
N LYS A 45 -9.44 -2.54 -15.19
CA LYS A 45 -10.44 -3.26 -16.02
C LYS A 45 -11.53 -3.97 -15.23
N PHE A 46 -11.84 -3.52 -14.02
CA PHE A 46 -13.04 -3.97 -13.32
C PHE A 46 -14.28 -3.43 -14.03
N GLN A 47 -15.29 -4.30 -14.23
CA GLN A 47 -16.59 -3.87 -14.75
C GLN A 47 -17.34 -3.04 -13.72
N ASP A 48 -17.38 -3.51 -12.48
CA ASP A 48 -17.89 -2.74 -11.36
C ASP A 48 -16.76 -1.98 -10.68
N THR A 49 -16.92 -0.67 -10.64
CA THR A 49 -15.93 0.27 -10.09
C THR A 49 -16.32 0.76 -8.70
N GLY A 50 -17.44 0.25 -8.16
CA GLY A 50 -17.82 0.40 -6.77
C GLY A 50 -16.83 -0.30 -5.83
N LEU A 51 -16.91 0.11 -4.56
CA LEU A 51 -16.15 -0.50 -3.48
C LEU A 51 -17.10 -0.70 -2.30
N GLU A 52 -17.98 -1.70 -2.42
CA GLU A 52 -18.96 -2.03 -1.40
C GLU A 52 -18.45 -3.18 -0.53
N PRO A 53 -18.60 -3.13 0.80
CA PRO A 53 -18.16 -4.22 1.68
C PRO A 53 -18.94 -5.52 1.46
N GLU A 54 -20.12 -5.45 0.83
CA GLU A 54 -20.88 -6.63 0.39
C GLU A 54 -20.32 -7.29 -0.87
N ASP A 55 -19.40 -6.63 -1.60
CA ASP A 55 -18.83 -7.16 -2.82
C ASP A 55 -18.02 -8.44 -2.57
N PRO A 56 -18.21 -9.50 -3.38
CA PRO A 56 -17.42 -10.73 -3.25
C PRO A 56 -15.93 -10.50 -3.52
N ASP A 57 -15.61 -9.43 -4.27
CA ASP A 57 -14.27 -9.01 -4.63
C ASP A 57 -13.78 -7.80 -3.83
N TYR A 58 -14.46 -7.40 -2.75
CA TYR A 58 -14.10 -6.24 -1.91
C TYR A 58 -12.63 -6.27 -1.46
N GLU A 59 -12.20 -7.36 -0.82
CA GLU A 59 -10.83 -7.50 -0.31
C GLU A 59 -9.79 -7.43 -1.44
N VAL A 60 -10.13 -8.02 -2.60
CA VAL A 60 -9.27 -8.03 -3.79
C VAL A 60 -9.13 -6.62 -4.35
N LYS A 61 -10.24 -5.89 -4.52
CA LYS A 61 -10.27 -4.48 -4.95
C LYS A 61 -9.44 -3.62 -3.98
N VAL A 62 -9.63 -3.75 -2.67
CA VAL A 62 -8.87 -3.01 -1.64
C VAL A 62 -7.37 -3.28 -1.74
N GLN A 63 -6.96 -4.55 -1.90
CA GLN A 63 -5.55 -4.93 -1.98
C GLN A 63 -4.89 -4.41 -3.27
N LEU A 64 -5.60 -4.43 -4.40
CA LEU A 64 -5.13 -3.90 -5.67
C LEU A 64 -4.97 -2.37 -5.62
N ILE A 65 -5.96 -1.64 -5.10
CA ILE A 65 -5.87 -0.19 -4.91
C ILE A 65 -4.70 0.14 -3.99
N SER A 66 -4.54 -0.61 -2.89
CA SER A 66 -3.41 -0.46 -1.96
C SER A 66 -2.07 -0.60 -2.68
N THR A 67 -1.93 -1.61 -3.53
CA THR A 67 -0.70 -1.85 -4.31
C THR A 67 -0.40 -0.71 -5.28
N VAL A 68 -1.43 -0.17 -5.96
CA VAL A 68 -1.28 1.00 -6.85
C VAL A 68 -0.78 2.21 -6.07
N LEU A 69 -1.36 2.51 -4.90
CA LEU A 69 -0.94 3.64 -4.07
C LEU A 69 0.51 3.50 -3.56
N ILE A 70 0.91 2.29 -3.15
CA ILE A 70 2.28 2.01 -2.69
C ILE A 70 3.28 2.25 -3.83
N ASN A 71 2.98 1.78 -5.03
CA ASN A 71 3.84 1.96 -6.19
C ASN A 71 3.93 3.43 -6.60
N GLU A 72 2.83 4.18 -6.53
CA GLU A 72 2.81 5.62 -6.78
C GLU A 72 3.71 6.38 -5.79
N ASP A 73 3.66 6.03 -4.50
CA ASP A 73 4.53 6.63 -3.49
C ASP A 73 6.00 6.30 -3.73
N LYS A 74 6.33 5.04 -4.03
CA LYS A 74 7.69 4.61 -4.37
C LYS A 74 8.23 5.33 -5.62
N GLU A 75 7.40 5.53 -6.64
CA GLU A 75 7.79 6.28 -7.83
C GLU A 75 8.10 7.75 -7.50
N LYS A 76 7.26 8.40 -6.67
CA LYS A 76 7.49 9.77 -6.21
C LYS A 76 8.78 9.89 -5.41
N GLN A 77 9.04 8.93 -4.50
CA GLN A 77 10.29 8.88 -3.75
C GLN A 77 11.51 8.68 -4.66
N ALA A 78 11.43 7.78 -5.63
CA ALA A 78 12.52 7.54 -6.59
C ALA A 78 12.82 8.79 -7.44
N LYS A 79 11.80 9.54 -7.86
CA LYS A 79 11.98 10.81 -8.57
C LYS A 79 12.56 11.91 -7.67
N GLY A 80 12.17 11.97 -6.40
CA GLY A 80 12.73 12.87 -5.41
C GLY A 80 14.21 12.61 -5.14
N ALA A 81 14.59 11.35 -4.94
CA ALA A 81 15.97 10.94 -4.72
C ALA A 81 16.88 11.28 -5.90
N LYS A 82 16.39 11.13 -7.14
CA LYS A 82 17.15 11.53 -8.35
C LYS A 82 17.44 13.03 -8.40
N ARG A 83 16.49 13.88 -7.97
CA ARG A 83 16.68 15.34 -7.90
C ARG A 83 17.73 15.73 -6.85
N GLN A 84 17.72 15.07 -5.69
CA GLN A 84 18.71 15.30 -4.64
C GLN A 84 20.11 14.81 -5.06
N ALA A 85 20.20 13.67 -5.76
CA ALA A 85 21.46 13.18 -6.30
C ALA A 85 22.02 14.09 -7.41
N SER A 86 21.16 14.74 -8.21
CA SER A 86 21.60 15.74 -9.20
C SER A 86 22.02 17.07 -8.59
N GLU A 87 21.43 17.49 -7.46
CA GLU A 87 21.84 18.71 -6.74
C GLU A 87 23.15 18.54 -5.97
N GLY A 88 23.46 17.32 -5.50
CA GLY A 88 24.75 17.00 -4.86
C GLY A 88 25.88 16.67 -5.82
N PHE A 89 25.64 16.69 -7.14
CA PHE A 89 26.64 16.33 -8.14
C PHE A 89 27.52 17.55 -8.48
N ILE A 90 28.66 17.68 -7.79
CA ILE A 90 29.71 18.61 -8.25
C ILE A 90 30.35 18.01 -9.51
N PRO A 91 30.30 18.68 -10.68
CA PRO A 91 30.99 18.21 -11.87
C PRO A 91 32.49 18.10 -11.59
N LEU A 92 33.12 16.97 -11.94
CA LEU A 92 34.57 16.77 -11.79
C LEU A 92 35.40 17.86 -12.50
N SER A 93 34.81 18.60 -13.44
CA SER A 93 35.40 19.76 -14.10
C SER A 93 35.56 21.00 -13.21
N GLN A 94 35.04 21.00 -11.97
CA GLN A 94 35.23 22.07 -10.98
C GLN A 94 36.29 21.76 -9.93
N ILE A 95 36.93 20.58 -9.98
CA ILE A 95 38.03 20.25 -9.08
C ILE A 95 39.33 20.74 -9.74
N GLU A 96 39.62 22.03 -9.53
CA GLU A 96 40.92 22.61 -9.86
C GLU A 96 41.94 22.04 -8.87
N HIS A 97 42.92 21.30 -9.37
CA HIS A 97 44.06 20.81 -8.59
C HIS A 97 45.14 21.90 -8.62
N ASP A 98 45.41 22.54 -7.48
CA ASP A 98 46.59 23.38 -7.22
C ASP A 98 47.80 22.50 -6.84
#